data_AF-A0A9Q0UDZ3-F1
#
_entry.id   AF-A0A9Q0UDZ3-F1
#
_cell.length_a   1.000
_cell.length_b   1.000
_cell.length_c   1.000
_cell.angle_alpha   90.00
_cell.angle_beta   90.00
_cell.angle_gamma   90.00
#
_symmetry.space_group_name_H-M   'P 1'
#
loop_
_entity.id
_entity.type
_entity.pdbx_description
1 polymer ?
#
loop_
_entity_poly.entity_id
_entity_poly.type
_entity_poly.pdbx_seq_one_letter_code
_entity_poly.pdbx_strand_id
1 'polypeptide(L)' 'MPRPKAGEVLIKTKACGVCHSDLHVIKGEIPFPSPCAIGHEITGEVVEHGKLSDRKTIERYMD' A
#
# COMPACT_ATOMS: atom_id res chain seq x y z
N MET A 1 2.28 12.36 -5.93
CA MET A 1 1.67 11.45 -4.95
C MET A 1 0.20 11.28 -5.28
N PRO A 2 -0.37 10.07 -5.15
CA PRO A 2 -1.79 9.85 -5.40
C PRO A 2 -2.64 10.60 -4.37
N ARG A 3 -3.89 10.91 -4.72
CA ARG A 3 -4.88 11.47 -3.79
C ARG A 3 -5.88 10.37 -3.42
N PRO A 4 -6.13 10.11 -2.13
CA PRO A 4 -7.04 9.05 -1.72
C PRO A 4 -8.48 9.39 -2.11
N LYS A 5 -9.18 8.40 -2.69
CA LYS A 5 -10.62 8.47 -2.97
C LYS A 5 -11.42 8.10 -1.73
N ALA A 6 -12.75 8.11 -1.86
CA ALA A 6 -13.61 7.70 -0.77
C ALA A 6 -13.31 6.27 -0.31
N GLY A 7 -13.15 6.06 0.99
CA GLY A 7 -12.78 4.78 1.60
C GLY A 7 -11.29 4.44 1.56
N GLU A 8 -10.45 5.28 0.95
CA GLU A 8 -9.00 5.05 0.85
C GLU A 8 -8.22 5.89 1.88
N VAL A 9 -7.02 5.42 2.20
CA VAL A 9 -6.01 6.18 2.96
C VAL A 9 -4.74 6.26 2.13
N LEU A 10 -4.02 7.38 2.25
CA LEU A 10 -2.68 7.53 1.71
C LEU A 10 -1.67 7.20 2.80
N ILE A 11 -0.82 6.21 2.54
CA ILE A 11 0.21 5.77 3.47
C ILE A 11 1.57 6.30 2.99
N LYS A 12 2.30 6.96 3.90
CA LYS A 12 3.73 7.18 3.74
C LYS A 12 4.46 5.93 4.20
N THR A 13 4.92 5.14 3.23
CA THR A 13 5.64 3.90 3.51
C THR A 13 6.90 4.15 4.33
N LYS A 14 7.04 3.46 5.46
CA LYS A 14 8.26 3.39 6.28
C LYS A 14 9.14 2.22 5.87
N ALA A 15 8.51 1.07 5.63
CA ALA A 15 9.17 -0.15 5.19
C ALA A 15 8.18 -1.04 4.43
N CYS A 16 8.71 -1.97 3.62
CA CYS A 16 7.95 -3.05 3.00
C CYS A 16 8.78 -4.33 3.12
N GLY A 17 8.12 -5.43 3.52
CA GLY A 17 8.73 -6.76 3.52
C GLY A 17 9.08 -7.22 2.10
N VAL A 18 10.07 -8.12 2.01
CA VAL A 18 10.43 -8.79 0.76
C VAL A 18 9.98 -10.24 0.88
N CYS A 19 9.03 -10.63 0.04
CA CYS A 19 8.50 -11.98 0.03
C CYS A 19 8.96 -12.74 -1.23
N HIS A 20 9.01 -14.07 -1.14
CA HIS A 20 9.40 -14.90 -2.28
C HIS A 20 8.40 -14.79 -3.45
N SER A 21 7.13 -14.47 -3.18
CA SER A 21 6.13 -14.22 -4.21
C SER A 21 6.43 -12.97 -5.05
N ASP A 22 7.12 -11.97 -4.50
CA ASP A 22 7.59 -10.82 -5.29
C ASP A 22 8.60 -11.28 -6.36
N LEU A 23 9.46 -12.25 -6.02
CA LEU A 23 10.40 -12.85 -6.97
C LEU A 23 9.68 -13.66 -8.06
N HIS A 24 8.64 -14.41 -7.70
CA HIS A 24 7.82 -15.13 -8.69
C HIS A 24 7.18 -14.17 -9.70
N VAL A 25 6.73 -12.99 -9.25
CA VAL A 25 6.22 -11.93 -10.15
C VAL A 25 7.35 -11.38 -11.03
N ILE A 26 8.50 -11.04 -10.46
CA ILE A 26 9.67 -10.52 -11.22
C ILE A 26 10.11 -11.51 -12.31
N LYS A 27 10.10 -12.81 -12.03
CA LYS A 27 10.48 -13.86 -12.99
C LYS A 27 9.40 -14.19 -14.02
N GLY A 28 8.20 -13.61 -13.90
CA GLY A 28 7.06 -13.91 -14.78
C GLY A 28 6.41 -15.27 -14.51
N GLU A 29 6.73 -15.91 -13.38
CA GLU A 29 6.14 -17.19 -12.96
C GLU A 29 4.70 -16.99 -12.45
N ILE A 30 4.39 -15.81 -11.92
CA ILE A 30 3.03 -15.34 -11.65
C ILE A 30 2.70 -14.24 -12.66
N PRO A 31 1.68 -14.43 -13.53
CA PRO A 31 1.23 -13.38 -14.45
C PRO A 31 0.75 -12.16 -13.69
N PHE A 32 1.43 -11.02 -13.88
CA PHE A 32 1.07 -9.76 -13.27
C PHE A 32 1.31 -8.61 -14.26
N PRO A 33 0.45 -7.57 -14.30
CA PRO A 33 0.64 -6.43 -15.19
C PRO A 33 2.02 -5.78 -15.00
N SER A 34 2.70 -5.42 -16.11
CA SER A 34 4.03 -4.81 -16.10
C SER A 34 4.06 -3.58 -17.02
N PRO A 35 4.69 -2.45 -16.61
CA PRO A 35 5.40 -2.25 -15.34
C PRO A 35 4.42 -2.09 -14.15
N CYS A 36 4.84 -2.56 -12.97
CA CYS A 36 4.08 -2.41 -11.73
C CYS A 36 5.00 -2.14 -10.52
N ALA A 37 4.40 -1.60 -9.45
CA ALA A 37 5.01 -1.64 -8.13
C ALA A 37 4.71 -3.00 -7.49
N ILE A 38 5.76 -3.67 -7.00
CA ILE A 38 5.68 -4.94 -6.25
C ILE A 38 5.85 -4.68 -4.74
N GLY A 39 5.77 -5.74 -3.93
CA GLY A 39 5.77 -5.65 -2.47
C GLY A 39 4.36 -5.52 -1.93
N HIS A 40 4.01 -6.40 -1.00
CA HIS A 40 2.66 -6.53 -0.45
C HIS A 40 2.64 -6.60 1.08
N GLU A 41 3.77 -6.29 1.71
CA GLU A 41 3.95 -6.34 3.17
C GLU A 41 4.33 -4.96 3.70
N ILE A 42 3.49 -3.95 3.43
CA ILE A 42 3.77 -2.53 3.69
C ILE A 42 3.47 -2.18 5.15
N THR A 43 4.33 -1.34 5.75
CA THR A 43 4.05 -0.59 6.98
C THR A 43 4.39 0.89 6.82
N GLY A 44 3.64 1.76 7.50
CA GLY A 44 3.79 3.21 7.36
C GLY A 44 2.80 4.00 8.21
N GLU A 45 2.80 5.31 7.98
CA GLU A 45 1.88 6.27 8.61
C GLU A 45 0.80 6.67 7.61
N VAL A 46 -0.43 6.84 8.06
CA VAL A 46 -1.48 7.51 7.28
C VAL A 46 -1.14 9.00 7.23
N VAL A 47 -1.06 9.59 6.04
CA VAL A 47 -0.74 11.02 5.85
C VAL A 47 -1.87 11.83 5.21
N GLU A 48 -2.84 11.14 4.59
CA GLU A 48 -4.06 11.74 4.04
C GLU A 48 -5.16 10.66 4.00
N HIS A 49 -6.43 11.04 4.03
CA HIS A 49 -7.53 10.10 3.86
C HIS A 49 -8.67 10.70 3.04
N GLY A 50 -9.39 9.85 2.32
CA GLY A 50 -10.59 10.26 1.62
C GLY A 50 -11.80 10.41 2.55
N LYS A 51 -12.93 10.80 1.97
CA LYS A 51 -14.23 10.74 2.67
C LYS A 51 -14.60 9.29 2.96
N LEU A 52 -15.38 9.05 4.00
CA LEU A 52 -15.88 7.71 4.36
C LEU A 52 -14.78 6.66 4.68
N SER A 53 -13.54 7.10 4.93
CA SER A 53 -12.47 6.22 5.39
C SER A 53 -12.69 5.81 6.85
N ASP A 54 -12.26 4.60 7.22
CA ASP A 54 -12.50 4.04 8.55
C ASP A 54 -11.86 4.89 9.65
N ARG A 55 -12.70 5.39 10.56
CA ARG A 55 -12.29 6.33 11.60
C ARG A 55 -11.25 5.74 12.55
N LYS A 56 -11.40 4.46 12.93
CA LYS A 56 -10.46 3.79 13.85
C LYS A 56 -9.07 3.65 13.24
N THR A 57 -9.00 3.36 11.93
CA THR A 57 -7.75 3.29 11.19
C THR A 57 -7.04 4.64 11.15
N ILE A 58 -7.78 5.72 10.87
CA ILE A 58 -7.22 7.08 10.87
C ILE A 58 -6.68 7.44 12.26
N GLU A 59 -7.51 7.30 13.30
CA GLU A 59 -7.13 7.64 14.68
C GLU A 59 -5.92 6.85 15.19
N ARG A 60 -5.71 5.63 14.68
CA ARG A 60 -4.62 4.77 15.13
C ARG A 60 -3.29 4.99 14.40
N TYR A 61 -3.33 5.35 13.12
CA TYR A 61 -2.15 5.30 12.25
C TYR A 61 -1.81 6.64 11.60
N MET A 62 -2.62 7.69 11.82
CA MET A 62 -2.31 9.04 11.39
C MET A 62 -1.57 9.76 12.52
N ASP A 63 -0.28 10.01 12.29
CA ASP A 63 0.59 10.83 13.15
C ASP A 63 0.49 12.32 12.78
#